data_AF-L8PHH9-F1
#
_entry.id   AF-L8PHH9-F1
#
_cell.length_a   1.000
_cell.length_b   1.000
_cell.length_c   1.000
_cell.angle_alpha   90.00
_cell.angle_beta   90.00
_cell.angle_gamma   90.00
#
_symmetry.space_group_name_H-M   'P 1'
#
loop_
_entity.id
_entity.type
_entity.pdbx_description
1 polymer ?
#
loop_
_entity_poly.entity_id
_entity_poly.type
_entity_poly.pdbx_seq_one_letter_code
_entity_poly.pdbx_strand_id
1 'polypeptide(L)'
;MDERQPVDHGSLNEAADAFQRLRPRLFGIAYRVLGSVFEAEDVVQDVRVRRQGAERSAVLDPGAFLAKITIRPAINVVRSARVRRAAYVGPWLPEPVDTSVDPQVGAERGEALELAVLLVLEKLNPWSGRPMCSGRRSTTRTRTSRACSG
;
A
#
# COMPACT_ATOMS: atom_id res chain seq x y z
N MET A 1 -36.64 -31.17 -1.04
CA MET A 1 -35.76 -31.52 -2.17
C MET A 1 -35.03 -30.26 -2.53
N ASP A 2 -33.75 -30.18 -2.16
CA ASP A 2 -32.88 -29.04 -2.43
C ASP A 2 -32.25 -29.25 -3.81
N GLU A 3 -32.81 -28.60 -4.84
CA GLU A 3 -32.27 -28.59 -6.20
C GLU A 3 -30.95 -27.80 -6.20
N ARG A 4 -29.85 -28.49 -5.86
CA ARG A 4 -28.51 -27.97 -6.12
C ARG A 4 -28.36 -27.78 -7.63
N GLN A 5 -28.44 -26.52 -8.03
CA GLN A 5 -28.21 -26.07 -9.39
C GLN A 5 -26.87 -26.61 -9.92
N PRO A 6 -26.83 -27.19 -11.13
CA PRO A 6 -25.60 -27.75 -11.69
C PRO A 6 -24.58 -26.62 -11.90
N VAL A 7 -23.35 -26.84 -11.42
CA VAL A 7 -22.23 -25.93 -11.62
C VAL A 7 -21.92 -25.84 -13.12
N ASP A 8 -22.26 -24.70 -13.73
CA ASP A 8 -21.90 -24.44 -15.13
C ASP A 8 -20.38 -24.27 -15.26
N HIS A 9 -19.73 -25.30 -15.82
CA HIS A 9 -18.30 -25.31 -16.08
C HIS A 9 -17.86 -24.23 -17.10
N GLY A 10 -18.77 -23.76 -17.97
CA GLY A 10 -18.50 -22.68 -18.91
C GLY A 10 -18.19 -21.36 -18.20
N SER A 11 -19.03 -20.97 -17.24
CA SER A 11 -18.82 -19.76 -16.43
C SER A 11 -17.53 -19.76 -15.60
N LEU A 12 -17.06 -20.94 -15.16
CA LEU A 12 -15.80 -21.10 -14.41
C LEU A 12 -14.58 -20.81 -15.29
N ASN A 13 -14.59 -21.28 -16.53
CA ASN A 13 -13.51 -21.03 -17.49
C ASN A 13 -13.48 -19.56 -17.92
N GLU A 14 -14.62 -18.94 -18.23
CA GLU A 14 -14.67 -17.52 -18.57
C GLU A 14 -14.14 -16.63 -17.44
N ALA A 15 -14.48 -16.99 -16.19
CA ALA A 15 -13.97 -16.35 -14.99
C ALA A 15 -12.45 -16.52 -14.85
N ALA A 16 -11.93 -17.73 -15.11
CA ALA A 16 -10.50 -18.02 -15.09
C ALA A 16 -9.76 -17.20 -16.16
N ASP A 17 -10.28 -17.12 -17.38
CA ASP A 17 -9.70 -16.35 -18.46
C ASP A 17 -9.67 -14.85 -18.15
N ALA A 18 -10.76 -14.33 -17.57
CA ALA A 18 -10.81 -12.95 -17.09
C ALA A 18 -9.76 -12.67 -16.00
N PHE A 19 -9.48 -13.65 -15.12
CA PHE A 19 -8.39 -13.53 -14.15
C PHE A 19 -7.03 -13.50 -14.83
N GLN A 20 -6.79 -14.39 -15.79
CA GLN A 20 -5.51 -14.45 -16.50
C GLN A 20 -5.19 -13.16 -17.23
N ARG A 21 -6.19 -12.52 -17.84
CA ARG A 21 -6.04 -11.18 -18.46
C ARG A 21 -5.62 -10.10 -17.47
N LEU A 22 -6.06 -10.20 -16.21
CA LEU A 22 -5.77 -9.22 -15.16
C LEU A 22 -4.52 -9.57 -14.34
N ARG A 23 -4.01 -10.81 -14.42
CA ARG A 23 -2.87 -11.31 -13.63
C ARG A 23 -1.64 -10.38 -13.67
N PRO A 24 -1.18 -9.87 -14.83
CA PRO A 24 -0.03 -8.95 -14.87
C PRO A 24 -0.29 -7.63 -14.10
N ARG A 25 -1.53 -7.12 -14.16
CA ARG A 25 -1.93 -5.91 -13.44
C ARG A 25 -1.98 -6.13 -11.94
N LEU A 26 -2.54 -7.26 -11.49
CA LEU A 26 -2.60 -7.61 -10.07
C LEU A 26 -1.19 -7.83 -9.49
N PHE A 27 -0.33 -8.53 -10.23
CA PHE A 27 1.07 -8.69 -9.89
C PHE A 27 1.78 -7.35 -9.75
N GLY A 28 1.63 -6.45 -10.73
CA GLY A 28 2.24 -5.11 -10.66
C GLY A 28 1.78 -4.27 -9.47
N ILE A 29 0.50 -4.40 -9.07
CA ILE A 29 -0.02 -3.76 -7.85
C ILE A 29 0.62 -4.36 -6.59
N ALA A 30 0.62 -5.69 -6.47
CA ALA A 30 1.19 -6.38 -5.30
C ALA A 30 2.70 -6.11 -5.18
N TYR A 31 3.43 -6.18 -6.28
CA TYR A 31 4.87 -5.91 -6.35
C TYR A 31 5.20 -4.48 -5.93
N ARG A 32 4.44 -3.47 -6.36
CA ARG A 32 4.66 -2.08 -5.94
C ARG A 32 4.43 -1.86 -4.45
N VAL A 33 3.57 -2.65 -3.82
CA VAL A 33 3.31 -2.58 -2.38
C VAL A 33 4.38 -3.34 -1.58
N LEU A 34 4.84 -4.48 -2.08
CA LEU A 34 5.70 -5.41 -1.33
C LEU A 34 7.19 -5.22 -1.59
N GLY A 35 7.56 -4.82 -2.81
CA GLY A 35 8.96 -4.74 -3.25
C GLY A 35 9.62 -6.10 -3.50
N SER A 36 8.90 -7.22 -3.33
CA SER A 36 9.39 -8.59 -3.52
C SER A 36 8.57 -9.31 -4.59
N VAL A 37 9.27 -9.99 -5.51
CA VAL A 37 8.63 -10.81 -6.55
C VAL A 37 7.91 -12.00 -5.92
N PHE A 38 8.56 -12.71 -5.01
CA PHE A 38 8.02 -13.91 -4.39
C PHE A 38 6.75 -13.62 -3.58
N GLU A 39 6.79 -12.59 -2.72
CA GLU A 39 5.61 -12.19 -1.94
C GLU A 39 4.48 -11.69 -2.84
N ALA A 40 4.80 -11.03 -3.96
CA ALA A 40 3.80 -10.57 -4.92
C ALA A 40 3.12 -11.72 -5.66
N GLU A 41 3.87 -12.74 -6.07
CA GLU A 41 3.28 -13.94 -6.68
C GLU A 41 2.39 -14.68 -5.70
N ASP A 42 2.83 -14.85 -4.45
CA ASP A 42 2.06 -15.50 -3.39
C ASP A 42 0.72 -14.80 -3.17
N VAL A 43 0.73 -13.46 -3.03
CA VAL A 43 -0.50 -12.67 -2.90
C VAL A 43 -1.44 -12.87 -4.10
N VAL A 44 -0.93 -12.92 -5.33
CA VAL A 44 -1.75 -13.15 -6.53
C VAL A 44 -2.36 -14.54 -6.54
N GLN A 45 -1.64 -15.57 -6.06
CA GLN A 45 -2.19 -16.92 -5.91
C GLN A 45 -3.28 -16.96 -4.83
N ASP A 46 -3.06 -16.29 -3.71
CA ASP A 46 -4.02 -16.18 -2.62
C ASP A 46 -5.33 -15.54 -3.09
N VAL A 47 -5.22 -14.48 -3.89
CA VAL A 47 -6.37 -13.81 -4.52
C VAL A 47 -7.14 -14.73 -5.47
N ARG A 48 -6.44 -15.56 -6.26
CA ARG A 48 -7.07 -16.53 -7.15
C ARG A 48 -7.96 -17.50 -6.37
N VAL A 49 -7.46 -18.05 -5.26
CA VAL A 49 -8.20 -18.97 -4.40
C VAL A 49 -9.40 -18.28 -3.74
N ARG A 50 -9.20 -17.08 -3.20
CA ARG A 50 -10.29 -16.29 -2.57
C ARG A 50 -11.41 -15.95 -3.53
N ARG A 51 -11.09 -15.64 -4.79
CA ARG A 51 -12.09 -15.37 -5.83
C ARG A 51 -12.94 -16.60 -6.12
N GLN A 52 -12.34 -17.80 -6.14
CA GLN A 52 -13.08 -19.03 -6.45
C GLN A 52 -14.22 -19.29 -5.46
N GLY A 53 -14.02 -18.95 -4.19
CA GLY A 53 -15.02 -19.09 -3.11
C GLY A 53 -15.95 -17.89 -2.92
N ALA A 54 -15.78 -16.78 -3.66
CA ALA A 54 -16.67 -15.63 -3.57
C ALA A 54 -17.85 -15.75 -4.56
N GLU A 55 -19.06 -15.43 -4.10
CA GLU A 55 -20.25 -15.41 -4.95
C GLU A 55 -20.15 -14.30 -6.01
N ARG A 56 -20.34 -14.67 -7.27
CA ARG A 56 -20.00 -13.86 -8.46
C ARG A 56 -21.12 -12.91 -8.90
N SER A 57 -22.32 -13.12 -8.38
CA SER A 57 -23.58 -12.48 -8.77
C SER A 57 -23.67 -11.00 -8.42
N ALA A 58 -22.85 -10.49 -7.50
CA ALA A 58 -22.95 -9.13 -6.97
C ALA A 58 -21.84 -8.15 -7.43
N VAL A 59 -20.92 -8.57 -8.31
CA VAL A 59 -19.76 -7.74 -8.67
C VAL A 59 -20.02 -6.97 -9.97
N LEU A 60 -20.28 -5.67 -9.86
CA LEU A 60 -20.50 -4.75 -10.99
C LEU A 60 -19.24 -4.53 -11.85
N ASP A 61 -18.05 -4.48 -11.24
CA ASP A 61 -16.76 -4.36 -11.92
C ASP A 61 -15.76 -5.39 -11.38
N PRO A 62 -15.54 -6.50 -12.11
CA PRO A 62 -14.57 -7.53 -11.74
C PRO A 62 -13.15 -7.02 -11.60
N GLY A 63 -12.74 -6.01 -12.38
CA GLY A 63 -11.39 -5.45 -12.36
C GLY A 63 -11.12 -4.65 -11.08
N ALA A 64 -12.01 -3.72 -10.72
CA ALA A 64 -11.92 -2.98 -9.48
C ALA A 64 -12.03 -3.88 -8.24
N PHE A 65 -12.88 -4.91 -8.30
CA PHE A 65 -12.99 -5.90 -7.24
C PHE A 65 -11.66 -6.65 -7.03
N LEU A 66 -11.08 -7.18 -8.10
CA LEU A 66 -9.82 -7.92 -8.04
C LEU A 66 -8.66 -7.06 -7.55
N ALA A 67 -8.57 -5.79 -7.99
CA ALA A 67 -7.58 -4.85 -7.48
C ALA A 67 -7.76 -4.59 -5.97
N LYS A 68 -8.99 -4.36 -5.51
CA LYS A 68 -9.31 -4.14 -4.08
C LYS A 68 -8.91 -5.33 -3.22
N ILE A 69 -9.26 -6.55 -3.63
CA ILE A 69 -8.96 -7.76 -2.86
C ILE A 69 -7.48 -8.15 -2.93
N THR A 70 -6.68 -7.60 -3.86
CA THR A 70 -5.22 -7.78 -3.94
C THR A 70 -4.46 -6.85 -2.99
N ILE A 71 -4.93 -5.61 -2.84
CA ILE A 71 -4.25 -4.59 -2.02
C ILE A 71 -4.26 -4.95 -0.53
N ARG A 72 -5.39 -5.46 -0.02
CA ARG A 72 -5.53 -5.72 1.43
C ARG A 72 -4.59 -6.83 1.95
N PRO A 73 -4.44 -7.99 1.28
CA PRO A 73 -3.42 -8.98 1.61
C PRO A 73 -1.99 -8.41 1.53
N ALA A 74 -1.65 -7.68 0.47
CA ALA A 74 -0.31 -7.10 0.32
C ALA A 74 0.06 -6.16 1.49
N ILE A 75 -0.87 -5.29 1.91
CA ILE A 75 -0.66 -4.42 3.08
C ILE A 75 -0.46 -5.24 4.37
N ASN A 76 -1.19 -6.35 4.53
CA ASN A 76 -1.05 -7.22 5.69
C ASN A 76 0.32 -7.90 5.74
N VAL A 77 0.85 -8.33 4.59
CA VAL A 77 2.21 -8.92 4.50
C VAL A 77 3.25 -7.90 4.95
N VAL A 78 3.23 -6.68 4.41
CA VAL A 78 4.15 -5.59 4.82
C VAL A 78 4.04 -5.30 6.31
N ARG A 79 2.82 -5.25 6.85
CA ARG A 79 2.59 -5.01 8.28
C ARG A 79 3.14 -6.16 9.13
N SER A 80 2.93 -7.41 8.72
CA SER A 80 3.45 -8.59 9.41
C SER A 80 4.98 -8.60 9.42
N ALA A 81 5.60 -8.27 8.29
CA ALA A 81 7.04 -8.20 8.16
C ALA A 81 7.62 -7.06 9.02
N ARG A 82 6.97 -5.90 9.06
CA ARG A 82 7.35 -4.79 9.96
C ARG A 82 7.23 -5.16 11.42
N VAL A 83 6.16 -5.86 11.83
CA VAL A 83 6.00 -6.34 13.21
C VAL A 83 7.07 -7.37 13.57
N ARG A 84 7.38 -8.32 12.67
CA ARG A 84 8.49 -9.28 12.87
C ARG A 84 9.84 -8.59 13.02
N ARG A 85 10.12 -7.56 12.22
CA ARG A 85 11.35 -6.74 12.31
C ARG A 85 11.39 -5.89 13.57
N ALA A 86 10.26 -5.33 14.01
CA ALA A 86 10.18 -4.56 15.25
C ALA A 86 10.32 -5.44 16.52
N ALA A 87 10.02 -6.73 16.41
CA ALA A 87 10.26 -7.72 17.46
C ALA A 87 11.70 -8.26 17.48
N TYR A 88 12.58 -7.80 16.57
CA TYR A 88 13.96 -8.28 16.45
C TYR A 88 14.94 -7.19 16.91
N VAL A 89 15.76 -7.52 17.90
CA VAL A 89 16.88 -6.65 18.34
C VAL A 89 18.07 -6.95 17.42
N GLY A 90 18.23 -6.16 16.35
CA GLY A 90 19.39 -6.24 15.43
C GLY A 90 19.22 -5.41 14.14
N PRO A 91 20.31 -5.00 13.46
CA PRO A 91 20.25 -4.13 12.28
C PRO A 91 19.78 -4.94 11.06
N TRP A 92 18.57 -4.66 10.58
CA TRP A 92 18.06 -5.26 9.34
C TRP A 92 18.50 -4.43 8.13
N LEU A 93 19.11 -5.09 7.13
CA LEU A 93 19.44 -4.53 5.82
C LEU A 93 18.36 -4.97 4.79
N PRO A 94 17.82 -4.09 3.95
CA PRO A 94 16.89 -4.48 2.89
C PRO A 94 17.54 -5.44 1.90
N GLU A 95 16.78 -6.41 1.39
CA GLU A 95 17.31 -7.34 0.40
C GLU A 95 17.60 -6.62 -0.93
N PRO A 96 18.73 -6.95 -1.58
CA PRO A 96 19.17 -6.30 -2.81
C PRO A 96 18.18 -6.56 -3.96
N VAL A 97 17.93 -5.51 -4.73
CA VAL A 97 17.08 -5.56 -5.93
C VAL A 97 17.75 -6.47 -6.96
N ASP A 98 17.05 -7.51 -7.40
CA ASP A 98 17.54 -8.37 -8.48
C ASP A 98 17.47 -7.61 -9.81
N THR A 99 18.65 -7.28 -10.35
CA THR A 99 18.84 -6.55 -11.61
C THR A 99 19.19 -7.50 -12.78
N SER A 100 18.96 -8.81 -12.62
CA SER A 100 19.40 -9.86 -13.55
C SER A 100 18.98 -9.72 -15.02
N VAL A 101 17.94 -8.95 -15.34
CA VAL A 101 17.49 -8.72 -16.73
C VAL A 101 18.41 -7.72 -17.46
N ASP A 102 19.03 -6.78 -16.73
CA ASP A 102 20.06 -5.85 -17.20
C ASP A 102 20.66 -5.12 -15.96
N PRO A 103 21.81 -5.58 -15.45
CA PRO A 103 22.43 -5.04 -14.24
C PRO A 103 22.74 -3.55 -14.33
N GLN A 104 23.06 -3.07 -15.54
CA GLN A 104 23.48 -1.70 -15.78
C GLN A 104 22.26 -0.77 -15.80
N VAL A 105 21.20 -1.14 -16.53
CA VAL A 105 19.93 -0.39 -16.52
C VAL A 105 19.23 -0.46 -15.16
N GLY A 106 19.40 -1.56 -14.42
CA GLY A 106 18.93 -1.71 -13.04
C GLY A 106 19.63 -0.76 -12.07
N ALA A 107 20.96 -0.67 -12.13
CA ALA A 107 21.76 0.26 -11.32
C ALA A 107 21.45 1.73 -11.64
N GLU A 108 21.42 2.09 -12.92
CA GLU A 108 21.12 3.46 -13.39
C GLU A 108 19.72 3.93 -12.93
N ARG A 109 18.72 3.06 -12.96
CA ARG A 109 17.36 3.37 -12.47
C ARG A 109 17.31 3.52 -10.95
N GLY A 110 18.08 2.73 -10.22
CA GLY A 110 18.20 2.81 -8.76
C GLY A 110 18.77 4.15 -8.32
N GLU A 111 19.89 4.55 -8.93
CA GLU A 111 20.54 5.85 -8.67
C GLU A 111 19.61 7.03 -9.02
N ALA A 112 18.93 6.98 -10.16
CA ALA A 112 17.98 8.01 -10.56
C ALA A 112 16.79 8.14 -9.60
N LEU A 113 16.29 7.01 -9.08
CA LEU A 113 15.20 6.99 -8.10
C LEU A 113 15.64 7.55 -6.74
N GLU A 114 16.83 7.18 -6.28
CA GLU A 114 17.40 7.68 -5.02
C GLU A 114 17.60 9.21 -5.07
N LEU A 115 18.15 9.72 -6.18
CA LEU A 115 18.29 11.16 -6.41
C LEU A 115 16.94 11.87 -6.46
N ALA A 116 15.95 11.28 -7.13
CA ALA A 116 14.60 11.84 -7.21
C ALA A 116 13.92 11.93 -5.83
N VAL A 117 14.10 10.93 -4.97
CA VAL A 117 13.57 10.95 -3.61
C VAL A 117 14.25 12.03 -2.77
N LEU A 118 15.58 12.16 -2.84
CA LEU A 118 16.31 13.24 -2.16
C LEU A 118 15.83 14.63 -2.62
N LEU A 119 15.61 14.80 -3.93
CA LEU A 119 15.09 16.04 -4.50
C LEU A 119 13.67 16.36 -3.99
N VAL A 120 12.80 15.35 -3.90
CA VAL A 120 11.45 15.52 -3.36
C VAL A 120 11.49 15.89 -1.88
N LEU A 121 12.38 15.29 -1.08
CA LEU A 121 12.55 15.63 0.32
C LEU A 121 13.07 17.06 0.51
N GLU A 122 13.98 17.52 -0.34
CA GLU A 122 14.44 18.91 -0.35
C GLU A 122 13.29 19.88 -0.66
N LYS A 123 12.38 19.50 -1.57
CA LYS A 123 11.20 20.32 -1.90
C LYS A 123 10.11 20.28 -0.83
N LEU A 124 10.06 19.23 -0.03
CA LEU A 124 9.09 19.05 1.05
C LEU A 124 9.58 19.58 2.39
N ASN A 125 10.87 19.92 2.55
CA ASN A 125 11.38 20.50 3.79
C ASN A 125 10.74 21.90 4.02
N PRO A 126 9.82 22.07 4.98
CA PRO A 126 9.11 23.32 5.19
C PRO A 126 9.99 24.39 5.87
N TRP A 127 11.25 24.07 6.18
CA TRP A 127 12.14 24.94 6.96
C TRP A 127 12.90 25.98 6.13
N SER A 128 12.97 25.84 4.80
CA SER A 128 13.74 26.76 3.94
C SER A 128 12.98 28.02 3.51
N GLY A 129 11.73 28.22 3.94
CA GLY A 129 10.96 29.36 3.45
C GLY A 129 9.74 29.75 4.28
N ARG A 130 9.98 30.34 5.48
CA ARG A 130 9.24 31.47 6.09
C ARG A 130 9.47 31.50 7.62
N PRO A 131 9.76 32.65 8.24
CA PRO A 131 9.79 32.74 9.70
C PRO A 131 8.37 32.51 10.25
N MET A 132 8.22 31.44 11.01
CA MET A 132 7.02 31.15 11.78
C MET A 132 6.97 32.12 12.95
N CYS A 133 6.33 33.28 12.74
CA CYS A 133 6.07 34.23 13.83
C CYS A 133 5.14 33.58 14.86
N SER A 134 5.70 32.93 15.88
CA SER A 134 4.98 32.59 17.09
C SER A 134 4.64 33.89 17.81
N GLY A 135 3.41 34.37 17.60
CA GLY A 135 2.85 35.50 18.33
C GLY A 135 2.81 35.20 19.83
N ARG A 136 3.83 35.65 20.54
CA ARG A 136 3.88 35.71 22.00
C ARG A 136 2.84 36.76 22.44
N ARG A 137 1.63 36.33 22.79
CA ARG A 137 0.71 37.19 23.57
C ARG A 137 1.24 37.25 25.00
N SER A 138 1.91 38.35 25.29
CA SER A 138 2.34 38.74 26.63
C SER A 138 1.14 38.85 27.56
N THR A 139 1.26 38.18 28.69
CA THR A 139 0.52 38.44 29.92
C THR A 139 0.69 39.89 30.33
N THR A 140 -0.40 40.63 30.48
CA THR A 140 -0.43 41.81 31.36
C THR A 140 -1.62 41.74 32.28
N ARG A 141 -1.26 41.65 33.56
CA ARG A 141 -2.06 41.70 34.78
C ARG A 141 -2.41 43.15 35.10
N THR A 142 -3.65 43.41 35.48
CA THR A 142 -4.07 44.52 36.36
C THR A 142 -5.47 44.15 36.88
N ARG A 143 -5.59 43.53 38.07
CA ARG A 143 -5.67 44.14 39.41
C ARG A 143 -6.90 45.05 39.60
N THR A 144 -7.93 44.46 40.22
CA THR A 144 -8.74 44.98 41.35
C THR A 144 -9.63 46.23 41.16
N SER A 145 -10.95 46.04 41.34
CA SER A 145 -11.85 46.86 42.16
C SER A 145 -13.21 46.13 42.23
N ARG A 146 -13.63 45.53 43.36
CA ARG A 146 -14.41 46.12 44.46
C ARG A 146 -15.69 46.88 44.02
N ALA A 147 -16.78 46.50 44.69
CA ALA A 147 -17.96 47.26 45.11
C ALA A 147 -19.29 47.13 44.31
N CYS A 148 -20.23 46.46 44.98
CA CYS A 148 -21.61 46.87 45.34
C CYS A 148 -22.69 47.18 44.30
N SER A 149 -23.93 46.83 44.74
CA SER A 149 -25.26 47.29 44.31
C SER A 149 -25.92 46.42 43.23
N GLY A 150 -27.09 45.81 43.44
CA GLY A 150 -28.04 45.80 44.55
C GLY A 150 -29.13 44.76 44.31
#